data_AF-A0A2P5LWN2-F1
#
_entry.id   AF-A0A2P5LWN2-F1
#
_cell.length_a   1.000
_cell.length_b   1.000
_cell.length_c   1.000
_cell.angle_alpha   90.00
_cell.angle_beta   90.00
_cell.angle_gamma   90.00
#
_symmetry.space_group_name_H-M   'P 1'
#
loop_
_entity.id
_entity.type
_entity.pdbx_description
1 polymer ?
#
loop_
_entity_poly.entity_id
_entity_poly.type
_entity_poly.pdbx_seq_one_letter_code
_entity_poly.pdbx_strand_id
1 'polypeptide(L)'
;MIHRSLRLVLLLLVFADAAAAQAPPQQSQPDWPCRQVRVPELAVGGVWAGPPLDAAMKHWRDDATIADLVTRLAQRRTQMDEAETLIAQFAKSAGDKRKERLTTLFAGVYERMNDERRDLVNGLDRFGRRLKAMAETARQETQTLRDLQDQKPPDPEA
;
A
#
# COMPACT_ATOMS: atom_id res chain seq x y z
N MET A 1 -5.99 -58.53 -3.29
CA MET A 1 -6.29 -57.47 -4.27
C MET A 1 -6.87 -56.19 -3.67
N ILE A 2 -7.46 -56.21 -2.46
CA ILE A 2 -8.12 -55.05 -1.83
C ILE A 2 -7.12 -53.97 -1.31
N HIS A 3 -5.92 -54.36 -0.88
CA HIS A 3 -4.92 -53.41 -0.36
C HIS A 3 -4.17 -52.59 -1.41
N ARG A 4 -4.17 -53.03 -2.68
CA ARG A 4 -3.61 -52.25 -3.80
C ARG A 4 -4.53 -51.08 -4.18
N SER A 5 -5.84 -51.29 -4.09
CA SER A 5 -6.86 -50.27 -4.37
C SER A 5 -6.92 -49.21 -3.27
N LEU A 6 -6.67 -49.58 -2.00
CA LEU A 6 -6.69 -48.62 -0.88
C LEU A 6 -5.49 -47.66 -0.90
N ARG A 7 -4.32 -48.11 -1.37
CA ARG A 7 -3.14 -47.24 -1.55
C ARG A 7 -3.28 -46.26 -2.71
N LEU A 8 -4.09 -46.58 -3.71
CA LEU A 8 -4.33 -45.69 -4.85
C LEU A 8 -5.29 -44.54 -4.50
N VAL A 9 -6.27 -44.80 -3.62
CA VAL A 9 -7.23 -43.78 -3.16
C VAL A 9 -6.60 -42.79 -2.19
N LEU A 10 -5.66 -43.23 -1.34
CA LEU A 10 -4.98 -42.34 -0.39
C LEU A 10 -4.00 -41.35 -1.08
N LEU A 11 -3.50 -41.69 -2.28
CA LEU A 11 -2.55 -40.85 -3.01
C LEU A 11 -3.22 -39.74 -3.86
N LEU A 12 -4.54 -39.81 -4.05
CA LEU A 12 -5.32 -38.84 -4.83
C LEU A 12 -5.89 -37.68 -3.98
N LEU A 13 -5.82 -37.76 -2.65
CA LEU A 13 -6.38 -36.74 -1.74
C LEU A 13 -5.38 -35.63 -1.34
N VAL A 14 -4.13 -35.67 -1.82
CA VAL A 14 -3.07 -34.74 -1.39
C VAL A 14 -2.92 -33.49 -2.29
N PHE A 15 -3.63 -33.41 -3.42
CA PHE A 15 -3.43 -32.34 -4.42
C PHE A 15 -4.60 -31.35 -4.58
N ALA A 16 -5.49 -31.25 -3.60
CA ALA A 16 -6.67 -30.38 -3.69
C ALA A 16 -6.66 -29.26 -2.64
N ASP A 17 -5.57 -28.47 -2.54
CA ASP A 17 -5.69 -27.10 -1.99
C ASP A 17 -4.49 -26.19 -2.29
N ALA A 18 -4.11 -26.12 -3.57
CA ALA A 18 -3.29 -25.01 -4.06
C ALA A 18 -4.16 -24.12 -4.97
N ALA A 19 -5.27 -23.61 -4.42
CA ALA A 19 -5.90 -22.44 -4.98
C ALA A 19 -4.92 -21.27 -4.78
N ALA A 20 -3.96 -21.13 -5.71
CA ALA A 20 -3.17 -19.93 -5.83
C ALA A 20 -4.16 -18.76 -5.89
N ALA A 21 -4.15 -17.91 -4.86
CA ALA A 21 -4.81 -16.62 -4.90
C ALA A 21 -4.21 -15.84 -6.07
N GLN A 22 -4.82 -15.97 -7.24
CA GLN A 22 -4.43 -15.23 -8.42
C GLN A 22 -4.66 -13.77 -8.08
N ALA A 23 -3.57 -13.00 -8.00
CA ALA A 23 -3.67 -11.55 -7.86
C ALA A 23 -4.59 -11.05 -8.98
N PRO A 24 -5.57 -10.16 -8.67
CA PRO A 24 -6.47 -9.64 -9.69
C PRO A 24 -5.64 -9.10 -10.87
N PRO A 25 -6.11 -9.29 -12.11
CA PRO A 25 -5.37 -8.90 -13.30
C PRO A 25 -4.92 -7.46 -13.15
N GLN A 26 -3.63 -7.23 -13.41
CA GLN A 26 -2.99 -5.93 -13.25
C GLN A 26 -3.71 -4.94 -14.16
N GLN A 27 -4.64 -4.17 -13.59
CA GLN A 27 -5.23 -3.03 -14.29
C GLN A 27 -4.05 -2.20 -14.79
N SER A 28 -4.00 -1.97 -16.10
CA SER A 28 -2.97 -1.13 -16.70
C SER A 28 -3.03 0.23 -16.01
N GLN A 29 -2.10 0.46 -15.10
CA GLN A 29 -1.89 1.74 -14.47
C GLN A 29 -0.63 2.29 -15.07
N PRO A 30 -0.76 2.99 -16.21
CA PRO A 30 0.38 3.31 -17.04
C PRO A 30 1.44 4.04 -16.21
N ASP A 31 1.04 4.94 -15.33
CA ASP A 31 1.94 5.88 -14.66
C ASP A 31 2.54 5.39 -13.35
N TRP A 32 2.17 4.20 -12.89
CA TRP A 32 2.73 3.64 -11.68
C TRP A 32 4.21 3.25 -11.91
N PRO A 33 5.18 3.84 -11.18
CA PRO A 33 6.60 3.69 -11.51
C PRO A 33 7.24 2.40 -10.96
N CYS A 34 6.53 1.61 -10.16
CA CYS A 34 7.08 0.47 -9.45
C CYS A 34 6.66 -0.88 -10.08
N ARG A 35 7.47 -1.93 -9.88
CA ARG A 35 7.12 -3.31 -10.28
C ARG A 35 5.97 -3.88 -9.44
N GLN A 36 5.89 -3.50 -8.17
CA GLN A 36 4.80 -3.92 -7.27
C GLN A 36 3.46 -3.38 -7.76
N VAL A 37 2.36 -4.12 -7.55
CA VAL A 37 1.00 -3.61 -7.83
C VAL A 37 0.73 -2.37 -6.96
N ARG A 38 0.07 -1.36 -7.54
CA ARG A 38 -0.39 -0.20 -6.78
C ARG A 38 -1.51 -0.59 -5.83
N VAL A 39 -1.29 -0.28 -4.55
CA VAL A 39 -2.27 -0.52 -3.50
C VAL A 39 -2.49 0.81 -2.78
N PRO A 40 -3.53 1.59 -3.12
CA PRO A 40 -3.74 2.92 -2.53
C PRO A 40 -4.14 2.88 -1.06
N GLU A 41 -4.81 1.81 -0.64
CA GLU A 41 -5.35 1.65 0.71
C GLU A 41 -5.09 0.23 1.21
N LEU A 42 -4.90 0.09 2.52
CA LEU A 42 -4.82 -1.20 3.18
C LEU A 42 -6.23 -1.68 3.54
N ALA A 43 -6.59 -2.90 3.15
CA ALA A 43 -7.88 -3.47 3.53
C ALA A 43 -7.97 -3.64 5.06
N VAL A 44 -9.02 -3.07 5.66
CA VAL A 44 -9.24 -3.12 7.12
C VAL A 44 -9.22 -4.56 7.66
N GLY A 45 -9.84 -5.50 6.95
CA GLY A 45 -9.89 -6.91 7.35
C GLY A 45 -8.53 -7.61 7.38
N GLY A 46 -7.49 -7.03 6.76
CA GLY A 46 -6.12 -7.55 6.82
C GLY A 46 -5.34 -7.12 8.07
N VAL A 47 -5.85 -6.12 8.82
CA VAL A 47 -5.14 -5.52 9.97
C VAL A 47 -5.99 -5.44 11.23
N TRP A 48 -7.30 -5.69 11.14
CA TRP A 48 -8.24 -5.54 12.25
C TRP A 48 -9.19 -6.72 12.34
N ALA A 49 -9.22 -7.37 13.50
CA ALA A 49 -10.14 -8.47 13.84
C ALA A 49 -11.16 -8.07 14.91
N GLY A 50 -11.28 -6.77 15.22
CA GLY A 50 -12.21 -6.26 16.23
C GLY A 50 -13.58 -5.90 15.66
N PRO A 51 -14.39 -5.14 16.43
CA PRO A 51 -15.70 -4.67 15.99
C PRO A 51 -15.63 -3.81 14.72
N PRO A 52 -16.76 -3.64 13.98
CA PRO A 52 -16.85 -2.73 12.86
C PRO A 52 -16.39 -1.31 13.22
N LEU A 53 -15.69 -0.65 12.28
CA LEU A 53 -15.08 0.66 12.51
C LEU A 53 -15.92 1.83 11.97
N ASP A 54 -16.98 1.59 11.20
CA ASP A 54 -17.72 2.61 10.46
C ASP A 54 -18.22 3.77 11.34
N ALA A 55 -18.71 3.46 12.54
CA ALA A 55 -19.13 4.48 13.51
C ALA A 55 -17.92 5.18 14.15
N ALA A 56 -16.91 4.42 14.54
CA ALA A 56 -15.69 4.94 15.16
C ALA A 56 -14.91 5.89 14.23
N MET A 57 -14.86 5.60 12.92
CA MET A 57 -14.19 6.44 11.92
C MET A 57 -14.85 7.82 11.77
N LYS A 58 -16.15 7.94 12.02
CA LYS A 58 -16.88 9.22 11.94
C LYS A 58 -16.62 10.14 13.13
N HIS A 59 -16.29 9.58 14.29
CA HIS A 59 -16.35 10.30 15.57
C HIS A 59 -15.01 10.36 16.32
N TRP A 60 -13.95 9.69 15.86
CA TRP A 60 -12.68 9.69 16.60
C TRP A 60 -12.06 11.08 16.77
N ARG A 61 -12.36 12.02 15.86
CA ARG A 61 -11.91 13.42 15.93
C ARG A 61 -12.64 14.23 17.00
N ASP A 62 -13.81 13.77 17.45
CA ASP A 62 -14.64 14.47 18.44
C ASP A 62 -14.05 14.38 19.85
N ASP A 63 -13.22 13.35 20.12
CA ASP A 63 -12.47 13.20 21.37
C ASP A 63 -11.03 13.72 21.18
N ALA A 64 -10.73 14.89 21.76
CA ALA A 64 -9.42 15.53 21.66
C ALA A 64 -8.27 14.65 22.17
N THR A 65 -8.50 13.81 23.18
CA THR A 65 -7.48 12.88 23.71
C THR A 65 -7.15 11.80 22.68
N ILE A 66 -8.17 11.28 22.01
CA ILE A 66 -7.98 10.30 20.92
C ILE A 66 -7.30 10.99 19.73
N ALA A 67 -7.74 12.18 19.35
CA ALA A 67 -7.20 12.89 18.19
C ALA A 67 -5.70 13.24 18.34
N ASP A 68 -5.27 13.68 19.53
CA ASP A 68 -3.86 13.93 19.82
C ASP A 68 -3.04 12.62 19.78
N LEU A 69 -3.56 11.56 20.39
CA LEU A 69 -2.88 10.28 20.41
C LEU A 69 -2.76 9.66 19.01
N VAL A 70 -3.80 9.75 18.16
CA VAL A 70 -3.74 9.36 16.75
C VAL A 70 -2.64 10.13 16.02
N THR A 71 -2.55 11.45 16.24
CA THR A 71 -1.53 12.30 15.63
C THR A 71 -0.12 11.87 16.02
N ARG A 72 0.10 11.48 17.28
CA ARG A 72 1.39 10.99 17.76
C ARG A 72 1.71 9.58 17.28
N LEU A 73 0.75 8.66 17.29
CA LEU A 73 0.94 7.27 16.86
C LEU A 73 1.16 7.14 15.35
N ALA A 74 0.53 7.99 14.54
CA ALA A 74 0.68 7.95 13.09
C ALA A 74 2.03 8.49 12.58
N GLN A 75 2.83 9.13 13.44
CA GLN A 75 4.14 9.65 13.05
C GLN A 75 5.13 8.51 12.84
N ARG A 76 5.77 8.46 11.67
CA ARG A 76 6.81 7.46 11.33
C ARG A 76 8.01 7.43 12.28
N ARG A 77 8.26 8.53 13.00
CA ARG A 77 9.38 8.65 13.94
C ARG A 77 9.05 8.10 15.34
N THR A 78 7.78 7.83 15.63
CA THR A 78 7.35 7.26 16.90
C THR A 78 7.84 5.81 16.94
N GLN A 79 8.66 5.50 17.93
CA GLN A 79 9.20 4.15 18.09
C GLN A 79 8.10 3.19 18.56
N MET A 80 8.25 1.91 18.25
CA MET A 80 7.19 0.93 18.56
C MET A 80 6.98 0.75 20.07
N ASP A 81 8.06 0.76 20.85
CA ASP A 81 8.02 0.70 22.32
C ASP A 81 7.31 1.92 22.94
N GLU A 82 7.55 3.11 22.38
CA GLU A 82 6.82 4.33 22.75
C GLU A 82 5.33 4.20 22.41
N ALA A 83 5.00 3.75 21.20
CA ALA A 83 3.62 3.55 20.76
C ALA A 83 2.86 2.57 21.68
N GLU A 84 3.46 1.41 21.97
CA GLU A 84 2.91 0.41 22.90
C GLU A 84 2.68 1.00 24.30
N THR A 85 3.65 1.78 24.80
CA THR A 85 3.54 2.45 26.11
C THR A 85 2.38 3.46 26.13
N LEU A 86 2.26 4.30 25.11
CA LEU A 86 1.19 5.30 25.00
C LEU A 86 -0.19 4.63 24.93
N ILE A 87 -0.33 3.57 24.12
CA ILE A 87 -1.57 2.79 24.01
C ILE A 87 -1.91 2.11 25.34
N ALA A 88 -0.93 1.54 26.03
CA ALA A 88 -1.13 0.90 27.33
C ALA A 88 -1.59 1.90 28.40
N GLN A 89 -1.02 3.11 28.43
CA GLN A 89 -1.44 4.19 29.32
C GLN A 89 -2.87 4.63 29.04
N PHE A 90 -3.20 4.88 27.76
CA PHE A 90 -4.55 5.22 27.32
C PHE A 90 -5.57 4.11 27.68
N ALA A 91 -5.18 2.84 27.51
CA ALA A 91 -6.03 1.71 27.85
C ALA A 91 -6.33 1.62 29.36
N LYS A 92 -5.35 1.98 30.21
CA LYS A 92 -5.52 2.01 31.67
C LYS A 92 -6.45 3.14 32.10
N SER A 93 -6.37 4.31 31.49
CA SER A 93 -7.24 5.46 31.80
C SER A 93 -8.66 5.32 31.27
N ALA A 94 -8.93 4.35 30.38
CA ALA A 94 -10.21 4.20 29.70
C ALA A 94 -11.33 3.54 30.53
N GLY A 95 -11.00 2.92 31.68
CA GLY A 95 -11.98 2.28 32.57
C GLY A 95 -12.91 1.30 31.87
N ASP A 96 -14.20 1.33 32.21
CA ASP A 96 -15.23 0.43 31.66
C ASP A 96 -15.42 0.60 30.14
N LYS A 97 -15.07 1.78 29.59
CA LYS A 97 -15.15 2.08 28.16
C LYS A 97 -13.91 1.64 27.38
N ARG A 98 -12.98 0.90 27.99
CA ARG A 98 -11.70 0.48 27.39
C ARG A 98 -11.85 -0.07 25.97
N LYS A 99 -12.79 -1.00 25.74
CA LYS A 99 -12.96 -1.63 24.43
C LYS A 99 -13.41 -0.61 23.36
N GLU A 100 -14.38 0.22 23.69
CA GLU A 100 -14.93 1.26 22.80
C GLU A 100 -13.86 2.31 22.46
N ARG A 101 -13.14 2.80 23.48
CA ARG A 101 -12.09 3.82 23.32
C ARG A 101 -10.91 3.30 22.50
N LEU A 102 -10.47 2.07 22.73
CA LEU A 102 -9.40 1.46 21.92
C LEU A 102 -9.84 1.18 20.47
N THR A 103 -11.10 0.81 20.26
CA THR A 103 -11.66 0.66 18.90
C THR A 103 -11.66 2.01 18.17
N THR A 104 -12.03 3.08 18.87
CA THR A 104 -12.03 4.44 18.33
C THR A 104 -10.62 4.95 18.04
N LEU A 105 -9.67 4.67 18.92
CA LEU A 105 -8.25 4.96 18.70
C LEU A 105 -7.72 4.24 17.45
N PHE A 106 -7.99 2.94 17.32
CA PHE A 106 -7.58 2.16 16.16
C PHE A 106 -8.18 2.74 14.87
N ALA A 107 -9.47 3.06 14.87
CA ALA A 107 -10.15 3.66 13.72
C ALA A 107 -9.45 4.94 13.26
N GLY A 108 -9.08 5.82 14.19
CA GLY A 108 -8.37 7.06 13.87
C GLY A 108 -6.96 6.82 13.33
N VAL A 109 -6.18 5.91 13.93
CA VAL A 109 -4.84 5.56 13.42
C VAL A 109 -4.93 4.95 12.02
N TYR A 110 -5.85 4.01 11.82
CA TYR A 110 -6.06 3.35 10.53
C TYR A 110 -6.47 4.34 9.44
N GLU A 111 -7.42 5.25 9.72
CA GLU A 111 -7.83 6.28 8.76
C GLU A 111 -6.65 7.19 8.41
N ARG A 112 -5.96 7.73 9.43
CA ARG A 112 -4.85 8.66 9.26
C ARG A 112 -3.71 8.05 8.45
N MET A 113 -3.35 6.80 8.71
CA MET A 113 -2.29 6.10 7.97
C MET A 113 -2.70 5.80 6.52
N ASN A 114 -3.97 5.49 6.27
CA ASN A 114 -4.46 5.33 4.90
C ASN A 114 -4.52 6.66 4.14
N ASP A 115 -4.83 7.78 4.81
CA ASP A 115 -4.73 9.12 4.19
C ASP A 115 -3.32 9.39 3.68
N GLU A 116 -2.30 9.19 4.53
CA GLU A 116 -0.91 9.38 4.12
C GLU A 116 -0.50 8.44 2.99
N ARG A 117 -0.97 7.19 3.05
CA ARG A 117 -0.71 6.19 2.02
C ARG A 117 -1.29 6.65 0.68
N ARG A 118 -2.55 7.09 0.66
CA ARG A 118 -3.20 7.62 -0.54
C ARG A 118 -2.40 8.76 -1.14
N ASP A 119 -1.99 9.72 -0.32
CA ASP A 119 -1.21 10.88 -0.78
C ASP A 119 0.11 10.49 -1.42
N LEU A 120 0.84 9.58 -0.78
CA LEU A 120 2.13 9.09 -1.27
C LEU A 120 1.98 8.27 -2.55
N VAL A 121 1.02 7.34 -2.58
CA VAL A 121 0.74 6.50 -3.76
C VAL A 121 0.32 7.37 -4.94
N ASN A 122 -0.57 8.35 -4.73
CA ASN A 122 -0.95 9.32 -5.75
C ASN A 122 0.24 10.21 -6.19
N GLY A 123 1.14 10.52 -5.25
CA GLY A 123 2.39 11.21 -5.53
C GLY A 123 3.32 10.41 -6.45
N LEU A 124 3.43 9.11 -6.23
CA LEU A 124 4.20 8.20 -7.07
C LEU A 124 3.63 8.12 -8.50
N ASP A 125 2.31 8.13 -8.68
CA ASP A 125 1.70 8.22 -10.01
C ASP A 125 2.11 9.50 -10.74
N ARG A 126 2.06 10.65 -10.04
CA ARG A 126 2.51 11.94 -10.62
C ARG A 126 3.99 11.91 -10.97
N PHE A 127 4.80 11.29 -10.11
CA PHE A 127 6.23 11.15 -10.34
C PHE A 127 6.52 10.24 -11.54
N GLY A 128 5.84 9.10 -11.67
CA GLY A 128 5.99 8.20 -12.80
C GLY A 128 5.60 8.84 -14.13
N ARG A 129 4.54 9.66 -14.18
CA ARG A 129 4.24 10.51 -15.35
C ARG A 129 5.41 11.39 -15.75
N ARG A 130 6.01 12.09 -14.77
CA ARG A 130 7.14 13.00 -15.01
C ARG A 130 8.37 12.24 -15.52
N LEU A 131 8.70 11.10 -14.90
CA LEU A 131 9.81 10.27 -15.34
C LEU A 131 9.67 9.81 -16.79
N LYS A 132 8.46 9.43 -17.21
CA LYS A 132 8.20 9.05 -18.61
C LYS A 132 8.36 10.23 -19.56
N ALA A 133 7.80 11.38 -19.22
CA ALA A 133 7.91 12.58 -20.03
C ALA A 133 9.38 12.97 -20.21
N MET A 134 10.17 12.97 -19.12
CA MET A 134 11.61 13.24 -19.18
C MET A 134 12.37 12.21 -20.01
N ALA A 135 12.04 10.92 -19.88
CA ALA A 135 12.66 9.87 -20.69
C ALA A 135 12.35 10.05 -22.19
N GLU A 136 11.14 10.51 -22.52
CA GLU A 136 10.76 10.77 -23.90
C GLU A 136 11.51 11.98 -24.48
N THR A 137 11.62 13.08 -23.74
CA THR A 137 12.45 14.22 -24.14
C THR A 137 13.90 13.81 -24.38
N ALA A 138 14.50 13.03 -23.46
CA ALA A 138 15.88 12.57 -23.61
C ALA A 138 16.08 11.70 -24.88
N ARG A 139 15.09 10.87 -25.24
CA ARG A 139 15.13 10.09 -26.50
C ARG A 139 15.09 10.99 -27.72
N GLN A 140 14.21 11.99 -27.72
CA GLN A 140 14.06 12.93 -28.84
C GLN A 140 15.33 13.76 -29.06
N GLU A 141 15.93 14.26 -27.98
CA GLU A 141 17.19 14.99 -28.03
C GLU A 141 18.34 14.10 -28.53
N THR A 142 18.42 12.86 -28.02
CA THR A 142 19.42 11.89 -28.48
C THR A 142 19.27 11.59 -29.98
N GLN A 143 18.04 11.45 -30.46
CA GLN A 143 17.77 11.22 -31.88
C GLN A 143 18.17 12.43 -32.72
N THR A 144 17.81 13.64 -32.28
CA THR A 144 18.17 14.88 -32.97
C THR A 144 19.69 15.04 -33.10
N LEU A 145 20.45 14.72 -32.05
CA LEU A 145 21.91 14.76 -32.09
C LEU A 145 22.48 13.75 -33.09
N ARG A 146 21.92 12.54 -33.17
CA ARG A 146 22.33 11.54 -34.17
C ARG A 146 22.05 12.03 -35.59
N ASP A 147 20.86 12.56 -35.83
CA ASP A 147 20.45 13.06 -37.14
C ASP A 147 21.35 14.23 -37.63
N LEU A 148 21.86 15.06 -36.72
CA LEU A 148 22.84 16.11 -37.03
C LEU A 148 24.25 15.55 -37.32
N GLN A 149 24.66 14.48 -36.63
CA GLN A 149 25.95 13.82 -36.87
C GLN A 149 25.97 13.07 -38.21
N ASP A 150 24.83 12.52 -38.62
CA ASP A 150 24.68 11.77 -39.87
C ASP A 150 24.57 12.69 -41.12
N GLN A 151 24.35 14.00 -40.93
CA GLN A 151 24.40 14.98 -42.01
C GLN A 151 25.84 15.17 -42.50
N LYS A 152 26.12 14.74 -43.74
CA LYS A 152 27.41 14.96 -44.40
C LYS A 152 27.67 16.48 -44.48
N PRO A 153 28.89 16.98 -44.15
CA PRO A 153 29.21 18.38 -44.38
C PRO A 153 29.03 18.72 -45.87
N PRO A 154 28.56 19.94 -46.21
CA PRO A 154 28.40 20.35 -47.59
C PRO A 154 29.74 20.18 -48.32
N ASP A 155 29.71 19.53 -49.49
CA ASP A 155 30.91 19.35 -50.31
C ASP A 155 31.48 20.76 -50.60
N PRO A 156 32.74 21.04 -50.20
CA PRO A 156 33.38 22.27 -50.60
C PRO A 156 33.67 22.18 -52.10
N GLU A 157 33.08 23.11 -52.84
CA GLU A 157 33.34 23.45 -54.26
C GLU A 157 32.43 22.76 -55.31
N ALA A 158 31.62 23.60 -55.95
CA ALA A 158 31.10 23.47 -57.32
C ALA A 158 31.54 24.70 -58.13
#